data_AF-A0A0F9AJ44-F1
#
_entry.id   AF-A0A0F9AJ44-F1
#
_cell.length_a   1.000
_cell.length_b   1.000
_cell.length_c   1.000
_cell.angle_alpha   90.00
_cell.angle_beta   90.00
_cell.angle_gamma   90.00
#
_symmetry.space_group_name_H-M   'P 1'
#
loop_
_entity.id
_entity.type
_entity.pdbx_description
1 polymer ?
#
loop_
_entity_poly.entity_id
_entity_poly.type
_entity_poly.pdbx_seq_one_letter_code
_entity_poly.pdbx_strand_id
1 'polypeptide(L)' 'MSISQMLCEVRDRDYGGEQKVMAAAWAIHESTLSRWVRQERIPTHTSYDFLAGKLGISIAEVHAACQIERRA' A
#
# COMPACT_ATOMS: atom_id res chain seq x y z
N MET A 1 8.83 -8.67 -2.95
CA MET A 1 7.68 -7.87 -3.41
C MET A 1 7.76 -6.50 -2.76
N SER A 2 7.68 -5.42 -3.53
CA SER A 2 7.67 -4.04 -2.98
C SER A 2 6.29 -3.69 -2.43
N ILE A 3 6.19 -2.61 -1.66
CA ILE A 3 4.91 -2.19 -1.08
C ILE A 3 3.94 -1.70 -2.16
N SER A 4 4.41 -0.97 -3.16
CA SER A 4 3.62 -0.57 -4.33
C SER A 4 3.05 -1.76 -5.11
N GLN A 5 3.85 -2.82 -5.30
CA GLN A 5 3.40 -4.06 -5.96
C GLN A 5 2.27 -4.72 -5.18
N MET A 6 2.42 -4.86 -3.85
CA MET A 6 1.37 -5.41 -2.99
C MET A 6 0.08 -4.60 -3.07
N LEU A 7 0.19 -3.26 -3.09
CA LEU A 7 -0.97 -2.38 -3.23
C LEU A 7 -1.67 -2.55 -4.59
N CYS A 8 -0.92 -2.70 -5.68
CA CYS A 8 -1.47 -3.01 -7.00
C CYS A 8 -2.19 -4.36 -7.02
N GLU A 9 -1.58 -5.41 -6.47
CA GLU A 9 -2.19 -6.75 -6.42
C GLU A 9 -3.51 -6.74 -5.65
N VAL A 10 -3.55 -6.08 -4.49
CA VAL A 10 -4.78 -5.95 -3.71
C VAL A 10 -5.82 -5.09 -4.43
N ARG A 11 -5.41 -3.99 -5.05
CA ARG A 11 -6.31 -3.17 -5.88
C ARG A 11 -6.96 -4.00 -6.99
N ASP A 12 -6.16 -4.78 -7.71
CA ASP A 12 -6.63 -5.52 -8.87
C ASP A 12 -7.48 -6.74 -8.46
N ARG A 13 -7.07 -7.45 -7.40
CA ARG A 13 -7.77 -8.63 -6.88
C ARG A 13 -9.08 -8.30 -6.17
N ASP A 14 -9.07 -7.32 -5.26
CA ASP A 14 -10.17 -7.08 -4.32
C ASP A 14 -11.08 -5.92 -4.75
N TYR A 15 -10.58 -5.04 -5.63
CA TYR A 15 -11.26 -3.82 -6.04
C TYR A 15 -11.37 -3.66 -7.57
N GLY A 16 -11.06 -4.71 -8.35
CA GLY A 16 -11.21 -4.71 -9.80
C GLY A 16 -10.34 -3.66 -10.53
N GLY A 17 -9.23 -3.25 -9.92
CA GLY A 17 -8.36 -2.19 -10.44
C GLY A 17 -8.81 -0.78 -10.10
N GLU A 18 -9.95 -0.61 -9.43
CA GLU A 18 -10.48 0.71 -9.07
C GLU A 18 -9.85 1.26 -7.80
N GLN A 19 -8.79 2.05 -7.96
CA GLN A 19 -8.09 2.71 -6.84
C GLN A 19 -9.02 3.58 -5.97
N LYS A 20 -10.02 4.23 -6.58
CA LYS A 20 -11.00 5.06 -5.87
C LYS A 20 -11.87 4.21 -4.91
N VAL A 21 -12.29 3.03 -5.35
CA VAL A 21 -13.07 2.10 -4.53
C VAL A 21 -12.22 1.57 -3.38
N MET A 22 -10.98 1.19 -3.66
CA MET A 22 -10.02 0.78 -2.62
C MET A 22 -9.79 1.88 -1.59
N ALA A 23 -9.54 3.12 -2.02
CA ALA A 23 -9.33 4.26 -1.13
C ALA A 23 -10.54 4.51 -0.22
N ALA A 24 -11.76 4.45 -0.78
CA ALA A 24 -13.00 4.58 -0.03
C ALA A 24 -13.18 3.45 0.99
N ALA A 25 -12.98 2.19 0.59
CA ALA A 25 -13.07 1.03 1.47
C ALA A 25 -12.03 1.03 2.59
N TRP A 26 -10.88 1.64 2.34
CA TRP A 26 -9.79 1.76 3.30
C TRP A 26 -9.87 3.03 4.15
N ALA A 27 -10.85 3.90 3.90
CA ALA A 27 -10.99 5.21 4.55
C ALA A 27 -9.69 6.03 4.51
N ILE A 28 -8.97 5.99 3.38
CA ILE A 28 -7.75 6.77 3.13
C ILE A 28 -7.98 7.74 1.98
N HIS A 29 -7.33 8.90 2.00
CA HIS A 29 -7.36 9.81 0.87
C HIS A 29 -6.78 9.14 -0.39
N GLU A 30 -7.54 9.18 -1.48
CA GLU A 30 -7.15 8.60 -2.77
C GLU A 30 -5.77 9.11 -3.24
N SER A 31 -5.46 10.39 -3.01
CA SER A 31 -4.16 10.97 -3.35
C SER A 31 -2.99 10.33 -2.59
N THR A 32 -3.21 9.88 -1.34
CA THR A 32 -2.19 9.20 -0.55
C THR A 32 -1.93 7.81 -1.10
N LEU A 33 -3.01 7.05 -1.36
CA LEU A 33 -2.91 5.73 -1.97
C LEU A 33 -2.27 5.80 -3.36
N SER A 34 -2.64 6.77 -4.19
CA SER A 34 -2.08 6.99 -5.52
C SER A 34 -0.57 7.17 -5.49
N ARG A 35 -0.07 8.00 -4.56
CA ARG A 35 1.37 8.24 -4.41
C ARG A 35 2.13 6.98 -3.98
N TRP A 36 1.51 6.12 -3.18
CA TRP A 36 2.10 4.84 -2.79
C TRP A 36 2.11 3.83 -3.94
N VAL A 37 1.01 3.72 -4.68
CA VAL A 37 0.88 2.82 -5.85
C VAL A 37 1.87 3.20 -6.95
N ARG A 38 2.07 4.50 -7.19
CA ARG A 38 2.97 5.03 -8.23
C ARG A 38 4.43 5.17 -7.80
N GLN A 39 4.78 4.72 -6.59
CA GLN A 39 6.13 4.86 -6.03
C GLN A 39 6.62 6.31 -5.87
N GLU A 40 5.74 7.30 -6.02
CA GLU A 40 6.03 8.73 -5.82
C GLU A 40 6.32 9.03 -4.35
N ARG A 41 5.76 8.23 -3.43
CA ARG A 41 6.02 8.32 -2.00
C ARG A 41 5.99 6.95 -1.37
N ILE A 42 7.01 6.64 -0.58
CA ILE A 42 7.05 5.40 0.19
C ILE A 42 6.32 5.62 1.53
N PRO A 43 5.47 4.67 1.97
CA PRO A 43 4.84 4.70 3.29
C PRO A 43 5.85 4.86 4.43
N THR A 44 5.45 5.61 5.45
CA THR A 44 6.25 5.85 6.67
C THR A 44 5.78 4.94 7.80
N HIS A 45 6.54 4.88 8.89
CA HIS A 45 6.21 4.06 10.07
C HIS A 45 4.78 4.33 10.60
N THR A 46 4.30 5.57 10.52
CA THR A 46 2.94 5.98 10.92
C THR A 46 1.82 5.29 10.15
N SER A 47 2.11 4.73 8.98
CA SER A 47 1.16 4.01 8.13
C SER A 47 1.30 2.48 8.21
N TYR A 48 2.26 1.96 8.97
CA TYR A 48 2.55 0.53 8.95
C TYR A 48 1.48 -0.32 9.62
N ASP A 49 0.93 0.09 10.75
CA ASP A 49 -0.15 -0.66 11.41
C ASP A 49 -1.39 -0.74 10.50
N PHE A 50 -1.72 0.38 9.86
CA PHE A 50 -2.80 0.45 8.88
C PHE A 50 -2.55 -0.51 7.70
N LEU A 51 -1.36 -0.47 7.11
CA LEU A 51 -1.01 -1.33 5.97
C LEU A 51 -0.96 -2.80 6.38
N ALA A 52 -0.41 -3.12 7.54
CA ALA A 52 -0.37 -4.47 8.10
C ALA A 52 -1.79 -5.05 8.23
N GLY A 53 -2.71 -4.26 8.81
CA GLY A 53 -4.11 -4.66 8.94
C GLY A 53 -4.85 -4.83 7.61
N LYS A 54 -4.57 -3.96 6.62
CA LYS A 54 -5.22 -4.04 5.30
C LYS A 54 -4.65 -5.13 4.39
N LEU A 55 -3.36 -5.40 4.49
CA LEU A 55 -2.66 -6.41 3.69
C LEU A 55 -2.68 -7.80 4.34
N GLY A 56 -3.05 -7.90 5.62
CA GLY A 56 -3.06 -9.17 6.36
C GLY A 56 -1.66 -9.72 6.65
N ILE A 57 -0.68 -8.82 6.81
CA ILE A 57 0.74 -9.15 7.04
C ILE A 57 1.24 -8.46 8.31
N SER A 58 2.42 -8.84 8.78
CA SER A 58 3.05 -8.18 9.93
C SER A 58 3.63 -6.80 9.59
N ILE A 59 3.79 -5.95 10.60
CA ILE A 59 4.48 -4.65 10.50
C ILE A 59 5.91 -4.83 9.95
N ALA A 60 6.59 -5.92 10.33
CA ALA A 60 7.94 -6.23 9.86
C ALA A 60 7.96 -6.50 8.35
N GLU A 61 6.95 -7.20 7.82
CA GLU A 61 6.79 -7.43 6.38
C GLU A 61 6.48 -6.14 5.62
N VAL A 62 5.60 -5.27 6.17
CA VAL A 62 5.37 -3.92 5.60
C VAL A 62 6.68 -3.13 5.55
N HIS A 63 7.47 -3.15 6.63
CA HIS A 63 8.74 -2.46 6.69
C HIS A 63 9.72 -3.00 5.64
N ALA A 64 9.86 -4.33 5.54
CA ALA A 64 10.72 -4.98 4.55
C ALA A 64 10.30 -4.61 3.11
N ALA A 65 9.00 -4.62 2.81
CA ALA A 65 8.46 -4.21 1.51
C ALA A 65 8.78 -2.74 1.19
N CYS A 66 8.69 -1.85 2.18
CA CYS A 66 9.10 -0.45 2.03
C CYS A 66 10.61 -0.30 1.82
N GLN A 67 11.45 -1.13 2.45
CA GLN A 67 12.90 -1.09 2.28
C GLN A 67 13.34 -1.58 0.89
N ILE A 68 12.62 -2.55 0.32
CA ILE A 68 12.84 -2.97 -1.08
C ILE A 68 12.64 -1.77 -2.01
N GLU A 69 11.56 -1.02 -1.83
CA GLU A 69 11.23 0.12 -2.68
C GLU A 69 12.19 1.31 -2.51
N ARG A 70 12.73 1.54 -1.31
CA ARG A 70 13.75 2.58 -1.07
C ARG A 70 15.08 2.30 -1.77
N ARG A 71 15.34 1.05 -2.12
CA ARG A 71 16.60 0.59 -2.71
C ARG A 71 16.52 0.41 -4.23
N ALA A 72 15.32 0.55 -4.81
CA ALA A 72 15.06 0.47 -6.24
C ALA A 72 15.32 1.85 -6.89
#